data_AF-M8CH62-F1
#
_entry.id   AF-M8CH62-F1
#
_cell.length_a   1.000
_cell.length_b   1.000
_cell.length_c   1.000
_cell.angle_alpha   90.00
_cell.angle_beta   90.00
_cell.angle_gamma   90.00
#
_symmetry.space_group_name_H-M   'P 1'
#
loop_
_entity.id
_entity.type
_entity.pdbx_description
1 polymer ?
#
loop_
_entity_poly.entity_id
_entity_poly.type
_entity_poly.pdbx_seq_one_letter_code
_entity_poly.pdbx_strand_id
1 'polypeptide(L)'
;MVYKKVEVMTFKKANFEMNTDSETIKTACKDILQKHSKNKRHQIKKKYFDTVAANKVSIKSPVSDLTDGEWLALVEMWSTPRHKLKMEKMKDTPVPEGEEPKSAVEIVEEVLKTEVKQSTFLMNVGLQSSRNNSGKATAEVAAHVRDLEQKLERSELQAEVMQEELAAIKMKAEEAEAARNKELELLCKKSQEQEENGFGASS
;
A
#
# COMPACT_ATOMS: atom_id res chain seq x y z
N MET A 1 50.81 11.58 -9.63
CA MET A 1 49.92 11.28 -8.50
C MET A 1 48.51 11.20 -9.04
N VAL A 2 47.93 10.00 -9.14
CA VAL A 2 46.61 9.76 -9.74
C VAL A 2 45.63 9.46 -8.62
N TYR A 3 44.84 10.44 -8.23
CA TYR A 3 43.79 10.23 -7.24
C TYR A 3 42.57 9.62 -7.92
N LYS A 4 42.27 8.36 -7.59
CA LYS A 4 41.03 7.67 -7.99
C LYS A 4 39.86 8.30 -7.22
N LYS A 5 38.88 8.81 -7.97
CA LYS A 5 37.57 9.25 -7.47
C LYS A 5 36.82 8.00 -6.98
N VAL A 6 36.72 7.82 -5.66
CA VAL A 6 35.92 6.76 -5.06
C VAL A 6 34.48 7.26 -5.01
N GLU A 7 33.66 6.76 -5.92
CA GLU A 7 32.23 7.03 -5.95
C GLU A 7 31.56 6.22 -4.84
N VAL A 8 31.17 6.91 -3.77
CA VAL A 8 30.46 6.30 -2.64
C VAL A 8 29.04 6.01 -3.13
N MET A 9 28.77 4.77 -3.57
CA MET A 9 27.42 4.32 -3.84
C MET A 9 26.63 4.30 -2.54
N THR A 10 25.89 5.38 -2.29
CA THR A 10 24.94 5.46 -1.20
C THR A 10 23.84 4.42 -1.44
N PHE A 11 23.88 3.33 -0.68
CA PHE A 11 22.81 2.33 -0.65
C PHE A 11 21.57 2.96 0.00
N LYS A 12 20.64 3.47 -0.82
CA LYS A 12 19.35 3.95 -0.32
C LYS A 12 18.61 2.75 0.26
N LYS A 13 18.48 2.70 1.58
CA LYS A 13 17.59 1.77 2.27
C LYS A 13 16.17 2.08 1.81
N ALA A 14 15.59 1.20 0.99
CA ALA A 14 14.19 1.28 0.64
C ALA A 14 13.37 1.03 1.91
N ASN A 15 12.80 2.08 2.49
CA ASN A 15 11.80 1.95 3.53
C ASN A 15 10.51 1.49 2.87
N PHE A 16 10.19 0.20 2.98
CA PHE A 16 8.89 -0.31 2.57
C PHE A 16 7.90 0.07 3.66
N GLU A 17 7.28 1.23 3.50
CA GLU A 17 6.23 1.71 4.39
C GLU A 17 4.96 0.89 4.11
N MET A 18 4.81 -0.22 4.84
CA MET A 18 3.64 -1.08 4.76
C MET A 18 2.54 -0.47 5.62
N ASN A 19 1.47 0.02 4.98
CA ASN A 19 0.30 0.54 5.67
C ASN A 19 -0.40 -0.60 6.42
N THR A 20 -0.14 -0.73 7.72
CA THR A 20 -0.69 -1.77 8.59
C THR A 20 -2.18 -1.64 8.82
N ASP A 21 -2.78 -0.51 8.46
CA ASP A 21 -4.22 -0.25 8.60
C ASP A 21 -5.01 -0.56 7.34
N SER A 22 -4.32 -0.79 6.21
CA SER A 22 -4.95 -1.21 4.96
C SER A 22 -5.62 -2.58 5.12
N GLU A 23 -6.92 -2.61 4.88
CA GLU A 23 -7.72 -3.84 4.94
C GLU A 23 -7.24 -4.90 3.93
N THR A 24 -6.74 -4.45 2.77
CA THR A 24 -6.17 -5.33 1.73
C THR A 24 -4.91 -6.02 2.24
N ILE A 25 -4.03 -5.28 2.92
CA ILE A 25 -2.79 -5.83 3.49
C ILE A 25 -3.12 -6.79 4.64
N LYS A 26 -4.03 -6.41 5.55
CA LYS A 26 -4.51 -7.30 6.64
C LYS A 26 -5.08 -8.60 6.09
N THR A 27 -5.90 -8.51 5.04
CA THR A 27 -6.53 -9.68 4.39
C THR A 27 -5.47 -10.58 3.75
N ALA A 28 -4.56 -10.01 2.96
CA ALA A 28 -3.49 -10.78 2.31
C ALA A 28 -2.59 -11.48 3.34
N CYS A 29 -2.16 -10.77 4.39
CA CYS A 29 -1.36 -11.37 5.46
C CYS A 29 -2.12 -12.47 6.20
N LYS A 30 -3.40 -12.26 6.51
CA LYS A 30 -4.27 -13.26 7.13
C LYS A 30 -4.38 -14.51 6.25
N ASP A 31 -4.58 -14.35 4.95
CA ASP A 31 -4.68 -15.46 4.00
C ASP A 31 -3.38 -16.27 3.92
N ILE A 32 -2.23 -15.60 3.90
CA ILE A 32 -0.91 -16.26 3.91
C ILE A 32 -0.73 -17.09 5.19
N LEU A 33 -1.01 -16.49 6.36
CA LEU A 33 -0.90 -17.18 7.66
C LEU A 33 -1.88 -18.34 7.78
N GLN A 34 -3.13 -18.14 7.34
CA GLN A 34 -4.13 -19.20 7.31
C GLN A 34 -3.75 -20.34 6.36
N LYS A 35 -3.23 -20.02 5.18
CA LYS A 35 -2.77 -21.03 4.20
C LYS A 35 -1.61 -21.84 4.76
N HIS A 36 -0.65 -21.19 5.41
CA HIS A 36 0.45 -21.86 6.10
C HIS A 36 -0.06 -22.80 7.21
N SER A 37 -0.95 -22.32 8.07
CA SER A 37 -1.57 -23.11 9.15
C SER A 37 -2.34 -24.33 8.60
N LYS A 38 -3.18 -24.13 7.57
CA LYS A 38 -3.91 -25.22 6.89
C LYS A 38 -2.95 -26.26 6.30
N ASN A 39 -1.88 -25.82 5.65
CA ASN A 39 -0.88 -26.72 5.07
C ASN A 39 -0.16 -27.53 6.15
N LYS A 40 0.31 -26.88 7.23
CA LYS A 40 0.94 -27.58 8.37
C LYS A 40 -0.02 -28.58 8.99
N ARG A 41 -1.28 -28.18 9.23
CA ARG A 41 -2.34 -29.06 9.75
C ARG A 41 -2.56 -30.28 8.86
N HIS A 42 -2.59 -30.11 7.54
CA HIS A 42 -2.70 -31.23 6.59
C HIS A 42 -1.51 -32.18 6.68
N GLN A 43 -0.27 -31.68 6.75
CA GLN A 43 0.92 -32.52 6.88
C GLN A 43 0.89 -33.34 8.18
N ILE A 44 0.51 -32.73 9.29
CA ILE A 44 0.41 -33.42 10.59
C ILE A 44 -0.68 -34.49 10.51
N LYS A 45 -1.86 -34.16 9.98
CA LYS A 45 -2.95 -35.13 9.80
C LYS A 45 -2.48 -36.34 8.99
N LYS A 46 -1.85 -36.09 7.83
CA LYS A 46 -1.40 -37.13 6.92
C LYS A 46 -0.34 -38.04 7.56
N LYS A 47 0.58 -37.49 8.37
CA LYS A 47 1.69 -38.26 8.96
C LYS A 47 1.32 -39.03 10.22
N TYR A 48 0.43 -38.49 11.06
CA TYR A 48 0.20 -39.00 12.42
C TYR A 48 -1.24 -39.42 12.70
N PHE A 49 -2.20 -39.00 11.88
CA PHE A 49 -3.62 -39.31 12.07
C PHE A 49 -4.13 -40.30 11.01
N ASP A 50 -3.94 -40.03 9.72
CA ASP A 50 -4.49 -40.89 8.65
C ASP A 50 -3.73 -42.23 8.51
N THR A 51 -2.45 -42.27 8.90
CA THR A 51 -1.59 -43.48 8.89
C THR A 51 -1.82 -44.38 10.11
N VAL A 52 -2.56 -43.92 11.12
CA VAL A 52 -2.72 -44.59 12.40
C VAL A 52 -4.19 -44.95 12.58
N ALA A 53 -4.48 -46.22 12.92
CA ALA A 53 -5.85 -46.64 13.22
C ALA A 53 -6.42 -45.80 14.37
N ALA A 54 -7.69 -45.39 14.28
CA ALA A 54 -8.32 -44.41 15.19
C ALA A 54 -8.15 -44.73 16.69
N ASN A 55 -8.08 -46.01 17.06
CA ASN A 55 -7.91 -46.45 18.45
C ASN A 55 -6.46 -46.34 18.98
N LYS A 56 -5.52 -45.85 18.15
CA LYS A 56 -4.09 -45.73 18.48
C LYS A 56 -3.53 -44.32 18.28
N VAL A 57 -4.39 -43.33 18.03
CA VAL A 57 -3.94 -41.93 17.90
C VAL A 57 -3.29 -41.50 19.23
N SER A 58 -2.07 -40.99 19.16
CA SER A 58 -1.32 -40.54 20.34
C SER A 58 -2.08 -39.44 21.07
N ILE A 59 -2.13 -39.51 22.40
CA ILE A 59 -2.71 -38.48 23.26
C ILE A 59 -1.74 -37.29 23.40
N LYS A 60 -0.44 -37.54 23.24
CA LYS A 60 0.61 -36.52 23.29
C LYS A 60 0.95 -36.02 21.89
N SER A 61 1.31 -34.74 21.81
CA SER A 61 1.72 -34.09 20.58
C SER A 61 2.98 -34.75 20.01
N PRO A 62 2.94 -35.21 18.75
CA PRO A 62 4.12 -35.79 18.09
C PRO A 62 5.04 -34.70 17.49
N VAL A 63 4.71 -33.42 17.65
CA VAL A 63 5.45 -32.30 17.07
C VAL A 63 5.80 -31.32 18.18
N SER A 64 7.07 -30.93 18.29
CA SER A 64 7.57 -29.97 19.28
C SER A 64 6.90 -28.60 19.21
N ASP A 65 6.48 -28.19 18.01
CA ASP A 65 5.89 -26.87 17.74
C ASP A 65 4.42 -26.77 18.15
N LEU A 66 3.82 -27.87 18.64
CA LEU A 66 2.40 -27.96 18.94
C LEU A 66 2.23 -28.49 20.36
N THR A 67 1.51 -27.74 21.21
CA THR A 67 1.25 -28.19 22.58
C THR A 67 0.28 -29.38 22.59
N ASP A 68 0.34 -30.20 23.64
CA ASP A 68 -0.52 -31.37 23.78
C ASP A 68 -2.02 -31.00 23.75
N GLY A 69 -2.39 -29.86 24.34
CA GLY A 69 -3.77 -29.36 24.33
C GLY A 69 -4.25 -28.99 22.93
N GLU A 70 -3.41 -28.32 22.13
CA GLU A 70 -3.72 -27.97 20.74
C GLU A 70 -3.82 -29.22 19.86
N TRP A 71 -2.95 -30.21 20.10
CA TRP A 71 -3.01 -31.50 19.43
C TRP A 71 -4.32 -32.23 19.70
N LEU A 72 -4.76 -32.30 20.95
CA LEU A 72 -6.02 -32.96 21.32
C LEU A 72 -7.23 -32.27 20.67
N ALA A 73 -7.26 -30.94 20.64
CA ALA A 73 -8.31 -30.18 19.95
C ALA A 73 -8.35 -30.49 18.43
N LEU A 74 -7.18 -30.69 17.80
CA LEU A 74 -7.10 -31.10 16.40
C LEU A 74 -7.62 -32.53 16.17
N VAL A 75 -7.24 -33.45 17.05
CA VAL A 75 -7.68 -34.86 17.03
C VAL A 75 -9.19 -34.94 17.21
N GLU A 76 -9.76 -34.22 18.17
CA GLU A 76 -11.20 -34.10 18.39
C GLU A 76 -11.90 -33.56 17.13
N MET A 77 -11.44 -32.42 16.61
CA MET A 77 -11.99 -31.80 15.40
C MET A 77 -11.96 -32.76 14.20
N TRP A 78 -10.89 -33.52 13.99
CA TRP A 78 -10.79 -34.49 12.89
C TRP A 78 -11.61 -35.77 13.12
N SER A 79 -11.88 -36.13 14.37
CA SER A 79 -12.68 -37.31 14.74
C SER A 79 -14.17 -37.04 14.66
N THR A 80 -14.60 -35.77 14.68
CA THR A 80 -16.03 -35.41 14.55
C THR A 80 -16.64 -35.90 13.22
N PRO A 81 -17.88 -36.45 13.23
CA PRO A 81 -18.57 -36.94 12.03
C PRO A 81 -18.74 -35.88 10.93
N ARG A 82 -18.89 -34.60 11.33
CA ARG A 82 -19.00 -33.47 10.39
C ARG A 82 -17.75 -33.30 9.52
N HIS A 83 -16.56 -33.51 10.10
CA HIS A 83 -15.30 -33.41 9.36
C HIS A 83 -15.06 -34.64 8.47
N LYS A 84 -15.46 -35.84 8.94
CA LYS A 84 -15.40 -37.07 8.12
C LYS A 84 -16.31 -36.99 6.89
N LEU A 85 -17.58 -36.60 7.07
CA LEU A 85 -18.54 -36.43 5.98
C LEU A 85 -18.08 -35.40 4.93
N LYS A 86 -17.41 -34.32 5.36
CA LYS A 86 -16.87 -33.31 4.44
C LYS A 86 -15.69 -33.82 3.62
N MET A 87 -14.88 -34.74 4.17
CA MET A 87 -13.77 -35.37 3.46
C MET A 87 -14.25 -36.47 2.49
N GLU A 88 -15.26 -37.27 2.86
CA GLU A 88 -15.84 -38.29 1.96
C GLU A 88 -16.54 -37.65 0.75
N LYS A 89 -17.31 -36.58 0.96
CA LYS A 89 -17.91 -35.81 -0.14
C LYS A 89 -16.90 -35.23 -1.15
N MET A 90 -15.63 -35.06 -0.78
CA MET A 90 -14.56 -34.64 -1.70
C MET A 90 -13.85 -35.81 -2.39
N LYS A 91 -14.01 -37.06 -1.91
CA LYS A 91 -13.43 -38.26 -2.52
C LYS A 91 -14.38 -38.95 -3.51
N ASP A 92 -15.70 -38.78 -3.34
CA ASP A 92 -16.74 -39.42 -4.14
C ASP A 92 -17.35 -38.54 -5.24
N THR A 93 -16.57 -37.71 -5.91
CA THR A 93 -16.97 -37.16 -7.23
C THR A 93 -16.34 -37.97 -8.36
N PRO A 94 -16.98 -39.07 -8.83
CA PRO A 94 -16.86 -39.44 -10.23
C PRO A 94 -17.47 -38.29 -11.04
N VAL A 95 -16.71 -37.79 -12.00
CA VAL A 95 -17.18 -36.86 -13.04
C VAL A 95 -18.37 -37.51 -13.77
N PRO A 96 -19.60 -36.97 -13.70
CA PRO A 96 -20.65 -37.32 -14.63
C PRO A 96 -20.65 -36.28 -15.75
N GLU A 97 -20.32 -36.76 -16.93
CA GLU A 97 -20.54 -36.15 -18.23
C GLU A 97 -22.02 -35.74 -18.40
N GLY A 98 -22.25 -34.50 -18.84
CA GLY A 98 -23.52 -34.08 -19.44
C GLY A 98 -24.58 -33.50 -18.50
N GLU A 99 -24.46 -32.22 -18.15
CA GLU A 99 -25.52 -31.19 -18.26
C GLU A 99 -25.00 -29.87 -17.66
N GLU A 100 -25.34 -28.74 -18.29
CA GLU A 100 -24.78 -27.40 -18.02
C GLU A 100 -24.79 -27.02 -16.52
N PRO A 101 -23.62 -26.80 -15.89
CA PRO A 101 -23.57 -26.40 -14.49
C PRO A 101 -23.82 -24.90 -14.34
N LYS A 102 -24.75 -24.57 -13.43
CA LYS A 102 -24.79 -23.25 -12.78
C LYS A 102 -23.39 -22.91 -12.25
N SER A 103 -22.91 -21.72 -12.61
CA SER A 103 -21.52 -21.31 -12.42
C SER A 103 -21.06 -21.47 -10.97
N ALA A 104 -19.88 -22.05 -10.79
CA ALA A 104 -19.24 -22.23 -9.48
C ALA A 104 -19.17 -20.93 -8.67
N VAL A 105 -19.17 -19.77 -9.35
CA VAL A 105 -19.20 -18.44 -8.73
C VAL A 105 -20.49 -18.19 -7.94
N GLU A 106 -21.64 -18.56 -8.51
CA GLU A 106 -22.95 -18.33 -7.90
C GLU A 106 -23.15 -19.21 -6.66
N ILE A 107 -22.69 -20.47 -6.74
CA ILE A 107 -22.70 -21.42 -5.61
C ILE A 107 -21.80 -20.92 -4.48
N VAL A 108 -20.61 -20.42 -4.81
CA VAL A 108 -19.67 -19.87 -3.82
C VAL A 108 -20.27 -18.62 -3.16
N GLU A 109 -20.96 -17.76 -3.92
CA GLU A 109 -21.60 -16.56 -3.38
C GLU A 109 -22.76 -16.87 -2.43
N GLU A 110 -23.59 -17.87 -2.74
CA GLU A 110 -24.71 -18.29 -1.88
C GLU A 110 -24.23 -18.94 -0.57
N VAL A 111 -23.21 -19.80 -0.64
CA VAL A 111 -22.59 -20.44 0.54
C VAL A 111 -21.90 -19.39 1.42
N LEU A 112 -21.27 -18.37 0.83
CA LEU A 112 -20.66 -17.27 1.58
C LEU A 112 -21.70 -16.39 2.27
N LYS A 113 -22.85 -16.10 1.64
CA LYS A 113 -23.92 -15.29 2.23
C LYS A 113 -24.60 -15.98 3.44
N THR A 114 -24.58 -17.31 3.49
CA THR A 114 -25.23 -18.13 4.53
C THR A 114 -24.28 -18.50 5.68
N GLU A 115 -23.06 -18.97 5.40
CA GLU A 115 -22.09 -19.43 6.40
C GLU A 115 -21.40 -18.28 7.17
N VAL A 116 -21.25 -17.10 6.54
CA VAL A 116 -20.56 -15.95 7.16
C VAL A 116 -21.43 -15.27 8.23
N LYS A 117 -22.77 -15.39 8.17
CA LYS A 117 -23.68 -14.79 9.16
C LYS A 117 -23.69 -15.50 10.52
N GLN A 118 -23.28 -16.77 10.58
CA GLN A 118 -23.30 -17.56 11.82
C GLN A 118 -21.91 -17.81 12.43
N SER A 119 -20.84 -17.40 11.76
CA SER A 119 -19.47 -17.67 12.22
C SER A 119 -19.06 -16.74 13.36
N THR A 120 -19.16 -17.24 14.60
CA THR A 120 -18.62 -16.59 15.82
C THR A 120 -17.10 -16.63 15.89
N PHE A 121 -16.43 -17.22 14.90
CA PHE A 121 -14.98 -17.33 14.86
C PHE A 121 -14.30 -15.96 14.97
N LEU A 122 -14.81 -14.95 14.25
CA LEU A 122 -14.25 -13.59 14.29
C LEU A 122 -14.37 -12.97 15.69
N MET A 123 -15.48 -13.23 16.38
CA MET A 123 -15.70 -12.81 17.76
C MET A 123 -14.76 -13.52 18.75
N ASN A 124 -14.50 -14.83 18.55
CA ASN A 124 -13.59 -15.62 19.39
C ASN A 124 -12.11 -15.24 19.23
N VAL A 125 -11.71 -14.71 18.06
CA VAL A 125 -10.34 -14.20 17.82
C VAL A 125 -10.20 -12.71 18.12
N GLY A 126 -11.17 -12.09 18.80
CA GLY A 126 -11.13 -10.68 19.20
C GLY A 126 -11.37 -9.68 18.06
N LEU A 127 -11.71 -10.16 16.86
CA LEU A 127 -12.04 -9.33 15.70
C LEU A 127 -13.56 -9.14 15.66
N GLN A 128 -14.09 -8.37 16.61
CA GLN A 128 -15.48 -7.94 16.58
C GLN A 128 -15.72 -7.22 15.24
N SER A 129 -16.65 -7.73 14.44
CA SER A 129 -17.20 -6.98 13.30
C SER A 129 -17.95 -5.79 13.88
N SER A 130 -17.20 -4.72 14.10
CA SER A 130 -17.69 -3.51 14.73
C SER A 130 -18.54 -2.77 13.71
N ARG A 131 -19.77 -3.26 13.54
CA ARG A 131 -20.75 -2.75 12.57
C ARG A 131 -21.21 -1.31 12.88
N ASN A 132 -20.65 -0.69 13.92
CA ASN A 132 -21.12 0.55 14.51
C ASN A 132 -20.10 1.70 14.33
N ASN A 133 -18.91 1.45 13.77
CA ASN A 133 -17.80 2.41 13.74
C ASN A 133 -17.41 2.81 12.32
N SER A 134 -17.81 2.03 11.31
CA SER A 134 -17.42 2.25 9.92
C SER A 134 -17.84 3.62 9.41
N GLY A 135 -18.99 4.13 9.87
CA GLY A 135 -19.48 5.48 9.53
C GLY A 135 -18.67 6.64 10.14
N LYS A 136 -18.03 6.43 11.29
CA LYS A 136 -17.21 7.48 11.95
C LYS A 136 -15.84 7.60 11.28
N ALA A 137 -15.20 6.46 11.00
CA ALA A 137 -13.93 6.44 10.30
C ALA A 137 -14.05 6.96 8.86
N THR A 138 -15.14 6.65 8.15
CA THR A 138 -15.37 7.21 6.80
C THR A 138 -15.63 8.72 6.81
N ALA A 139 -16.32 9.24 7.83
CA ALA A 139 -16.55 10.67 7.97
C ALA A 139 -15.27 11.46 8.31
N GLU A 140 -14.39 10.93 9.16
CA GLU A 140 -13.08 11.52 9.45
C GLU A 140 -12.16 11.50 8.22
N VAL A 141 -12.13 10.40 7.46
CA VAL A 141 -11.39 10.33 6.20
C VAL A 141 -11.93 11.35 5.19
N ALA A 142 -13.24 11.46 5.03
CA ALA A 142 -13.85 12.44 4.14
C ALA A 142 -13.59 13.89 4.59
N ALA A 143 -13.50 14.16 5.89
CA ALA A 143 -13.13 15.48 6.40
C ALA A 143 -11.66 15.82 6.10
N HIS A 144 -10.75 14.85 6.26
CA HIS A 144 -9.33 15.04 5.96
C HIS A 144 -9.08 15.27 4.47
N VAL A 145 -9.80 14.56 3.59
CA VAL A 145 -9.70 14.78 2.14
C VAL A 145 -10.07 16.22 1.78
N ARG A 146 -11.17 16.76 2.33
CA ARG A 146 -11.57 18.16 2.09
C ARG A 146 -10.55 19.17 2.60
N ASP A 147 -9.92 18.92 3.76
CA ASP A 147 -8.86 19.80 4.28
C ASP A 147 -7.63 19.80 3.37
N LEU A 148 -7.23 18.64 2.84
CA LEU A 148 -6.13 18.54 1.87
C LEU A 148 -6.44 19.27 0.57
N GLU A 149 -7.66 19.12 0.03
CA GLU A 149 -8.11 19.84 -1.17
C GLU A 149 -8.04 21.36 -0.95
N GLN A 150 -8.56 21.85 0.18
CA GLN A 150 -8.51 23.27 0.51
C GLN A 150 -7.08 23.80 0.68
N LYS A 151 -6.18 23.01 1.28
CA LYS A 151 -4.76 23.36 1.40
C LYS A 151 -4.06 23.41 0.06
N LEU A 152 -4.37 22.47 -0.84
CA LEU A 152 -3.82 22.44 -2.18
C LEU A 152 -4.23 23.71 -2.95
N GLU A 153 -5.52 24.04 -2.93
CA GLU A 153 -6.04 25.21 -3.64
C GLU A 153 -5.48 26.54 -3.09
N ARG A 154 -5.31 26.65 -1.77
CA ARG A 154 -4.62 27.80 -1.17
C ARG A 154 -3.16 27.89 -1.63
N SER A 155 -2.47 26.74 -1.71
CA SER A 155 -1.07 26.69 -2.15
C SER A 155 -0.93 27.06 -3.63
N GLU A 156 -1.88 26.66 -4.48
CA GLU A 156 -1.91 27.01 -5.89
C GLU A 156 -2.11 28.52 -6.08
N LEU A 157 -3.09 29.12 -5.39
CA LEU A 157 -3.29 30.57 -5.41
C LEU A 157 -2.06 31.33 -4.93
N GLN A 158 -1.37 30.84 -3.89
CA GLN A 158 -0.13 31.46 -3.42
C GLN A 158 1.00 31.36 -4.46
N ALA A 159 1.10 30.24 -5.17
CA ALA A 159 2.09 30.06 -6.23
C ALA A 159 1.81 30.99 -7.43
N GLU A 160 0.54 31.19 -7.78
CA GLU A 160 0.13 32.10 -8.84
C GLU A 160 0.45 33.56 -8.50
N VAL A 161 0.14 34.00 -7.28
CA VAL A 161 0.53 35.33 -6.78
C VAL A 161 2.05 35.51 -6.83
N MET A 162 2.82 34.51 -6.40
CA MET A 162 4.28 34.59 -6.44
C MET A 162 4.83 34.63 -7.87
N GLN A 163 4.21 33.94 -8.82
CA GLN A 163 4.58 34.05 -10.24
C GLN A 163 4.29 35.44 -10.81
N GLU A 164 3.16 36.04 -10.45
CA GLU A 164 2.82 37.40 -10.86
C GLU A 164 3.82 38.43 -10.32
N GLU A 165 4.20 38.34 -9.03
CA GLU A 165 5.22 39.21 -8.45
C GLU A 165 6.58 39.06 -9.13
N LEU A 166 6.99 37.82 -9.43
CA LEU A 166 8.24 37.55 -10.16
C LEU A 166 8.20 38.13 -11.57
N ALA A 167 7.08 38.04 -12.27
CA ALA A 167 6.91 38.64 -13.59
C ALA A 167 7.01 40.17 -13.53
N ALA A 168 6.39 40.80 -12.53
CA ALA A 168 6.45 42.24 -12.32
C ALA A 168 7.88 42.72 -11.99
N ILE A 169 8.60 42.00 -11.12
CA ILE A 169 10.00 42.31 -10.79
C ILE A 169 10.89 42.19 -12.03
N LYS A 170 10.72 41.12 -12.82
CA LYS A 170 11.47 40.92 -14.06
C LYS A 170 11.25 42.06 -15.05
N MET A 171 10.00 42.48 -15.25
CA MET A 171 9.68 43.58 -16.16
C MET A 171 10.34 44.89 -15.72
N LYS A 172 10.30 45.22 -14.42
CA LYS A 172 10.96 46.41 -13.87
C LYS A 172 12.48 46.36 -13.99
N ALA A 173 13.08 45.19 -13.84
CA ALA A 173 14.52 45.01 -14.00
C ALA A 173 14.96 45.25 -15.46
N GLU A 174 14.20 44.73 -16.42
CA GLU A 174 14.45 44.92 -17.85
C GLU A 174 14.27 46.39 -18.27
N GLU A 175 13.24 47.06 -17.74
CA GLU A 175 13.04 48.50 -17.94
C GLU A 175 14.19 49.34 -17.37
N ALA A 176 14.63 49.04 -16.14
CA ALA A 176 15.75 49.73 -15.51
C ALA A 176 17.08 49.49 -16.26
N GLU A 177 17.29 48.29 -16.78
CA GLU A 177 18.45 47.98 -17.63
C GLU A 177 18.40 48.75 -18.96
N ALA A 178 17.23 48.79 -19.61
CA ALA A 178 17.05 49.56 -20.84
C ALA A 178 17.29 51.06 -20.61
N ALA A 179 16.86 51.60 -19.47
CA ALA A 179 17.13 52.99 -19.09
C ALA A 179 18.64 53.25 -18.90
N ARG A 180 19.34 52.37 -18.17
CA ARG A 180 20.80 52.46 -17.95
C ARG A 180 21.58 52.39 -19.27
N ASN A 181 21.17 51.51 -20.19
CA ASN A 181 21.85 51.37 -21.48
C ASN A 181 21.68 52.63 -22.34
N LYS A 182 20.50 53.26 -22.33
CA LYS A 182 20.29 54.55 -23.00
C LYS A 182 21.15 55.66 -22.41
N GLU A 183 21.30 55.71 -21.09
CA GLU A 183 22.18 56.70 -20.43
C GLU A 183 23.66 56.52 -20.81
N LEU A 184 24.13 55.26 -20.86
CA LEU A 184 25.49 54.94 -21.30
C LEU A 184 25.74 55.35 -22.76
N GLU A 185 24.75 55.15 -23.65
CA GLU A 185 24.85 55.56 -25.05
C GLU A 185 24.97 57.09 -25.19
N LEU A 186 24.19 57.85 -24.42
CA LEU A 186 24.27 59.31 -24.39
C LEU A 186 25.63 59.81 -23.89
N LEU A 187 26.19 59.17 -22.85
CA LEU A 187 27.52 59.51 -22.33
C LEU A 187 28.63 59.21 -23.35
N CYS A 188 28.51 58.09 -24.08
CA CYS A 188 29.46 57.70 -25.12
C CYS A 188 29.46 58.73 -26.27
N LYS A 189 28.27 59.11 -26.75
CA LYS A 189 28.12 60.12 -27.80
C LYS A 189 28.66 61.49 -27.37
N LYS A 190 28.38 61.92 -26.14
CA LYS A 190 28.89 63.20 -25.61
C LYS A 190 30.43 63.22 -25.53
N SER A 191 31.06 62.08 -25.20
CA SER A 191 32.52 61.98 -25.15
C SER A 191 33.14 62.07 -26.54
N GLN A 192 32.53 61.42 -27.55
CA GLN A 192 32.95 61.53 -28.95
C GLN A 192 32.85 62.98 -29.47
N GLU A 193 31.77 63.68 -29.17
CA GLU A 193 31.60 65.10 -29.55
C GLU A 193 32.63 66.02 -28.86
N GLN A 194 33.06 65.69 -27.63
CA GLN A 194 34.12 66.45 -26.93
C GLN A 194 35.51 66.19 -27.50
N GLU A 195 35.80 64.98 -27.97
CA GLU A 195 37.07 64.63 -28.63
C GLU A 195 37.18 65.30 -30.01
N GLU A 196 36.10 65.34 -30.79
CA GLU A 196 36.07 66.04 -32.10
C GLU A 196 36.23 67.56 -31.94
N ASN A 197 35.64 68.15 -30.90
CA ASN A 197 35.78 69.59 -30.62
C ASN A 197 37.14 69.97 -30.00
N GLY A 198 37.84 69.03 -29.35
CA GLY A 198 39.18 69.24 -28.78
C GLY A 198 40.30 69.28 -29.83
N PHE A 199 40.12 68.59 -30.97
CA PHE A 199 41.10 68.58 -32.06
C PHE A 199 41.07 69.85 -32.95
N GLY A 200 40.00 70.65 -32.90
CA GLY A 200 39.86 71.88 -33.69
C GLY A 200 40.49 73.14 -33.08
N ALA A 201 40.93 73.11 -31.82
CA ALA A 201 41.48 74.28 -31.10
C ALA A 201 43.02 74.33 -31.06
N SER A 202 43.69 73.36 -31.69
CA SER A 202 45.16 73.33 -31.87
C SER A 202 45.50 73.38 -33.37
N SER A 203 45.30 74.53 -34.01
CA SER A 203 45.93 74.91 -35.29
C SER A 203 46.05 76.43 -35.34
#